data_AF-A0A1W9VTL5-F1
#
_entry.id   AF-A0A1W9VTL5-F1
#
_cell.length_a   1.000
_cell.length_b   1.000
_cell.length_c   1.000
_cell.angle_alpha   90.00
_cell.angle_beta   90.00
_cell.angle_gamma   90.00
#
_symmetry.space_group_name_H-M   'P 1'
#
loop_
_entity.id
_entity.type
_entity.pdbx_description
1 polymer ?
#
loop_
_entity_poly.entity_id
_entity_poly.type
_entity_poly.pdbx_seq_one_letter_code
_entity_poly.pdbx_strand_id
1 'polypeptide(L)' 'MRKKSLLIVLTLLLVTLASAISYPKLTGRVVDDAKIFSKSDERKLESILVGLESSSDIQAVVVTVKSL' A
#
# COMPACT_ATOMS: atom_id res chain seq x y z
N MET A 1 13.69 17.29 37.48
CA MET A 1 12.38 17.21 36.78
C MET A 1 12.48 17.45 35.27
N ARG A 2 13.28 18.42 34.78
CA ARG A 2 13.45 18.72 33.34
C ARG A 2 13.90 17.54 32.47
N LYS A 3 14.88 16.73 32.91
CA LYS A 3 15.38 15.56 32.15
C LYS A 3 14.34 14.45 31.97
N LYS A 4 13.50 14.21 32.99
CA LYS A 4 12.42 13.21 32.94
C LYS A 4 11.31 13.65 32.00
N SER A 5 10.96 14.94 32.01
CA SER A 5 10.01 15.53 31.08
C SER A 5 10.51 15.46 29.62
N LEU A 6 11.80 15.72 29.40
CA LEU A 6 12.40 15.57 28.06
C LEU A 6 12.35 14.13 27.55
N LEU A 7 12.61 13.15 28.42
CA LEU A 7 12.53 11.74 28.06
C LEU A 7 11.10 11.33 27.66
N ILE A 8 10.10 11.82 28.40
CA ILE A 8 8.68 11.54 28.10
C ILE A 8 8.28 12.13 26.75
N VAL A 9 8.67 13.38 26.47
CA VAL A 9 8.38 14.04 25.18
C VAL A 9 9.05 13.29 24.03
N LEU A 10 10.30 12.84 24.21
CA LEU A 10 11.02 12.08 23.20
C LEU A 10 10.34 10.73 22.93
N THR A 11 9.97 9.97 23.95
CA THR A 11 9.26 8.70 23.79
C THR A 11 7.91 8.87 23.09
N LEU A 12 7.18 9.95 23.38
CA LEU A 12 5.90 10.24 22.73
C LEU A 12 6.06 10.56 21.23
N LEU A 13 7.18 11.18 20.86
CA LEU A 13 7.51 11.49 19.47
C LEU A 13 7.89 10.25 18.64
N LEU A 14 8.46 9.22 19.27
CA LEU A 14 8.81 7.97 18.57
C LEU A 14 7.59 7.11 18.23
N VAL A 15 6.50 7.23 19.00
CA VAL A 15 5.26 6.47 18.76
C VAL A 15 4.63 6.80 17.40
N THR A 16 4.80 8.04 16.91
CA THR A 16 4.20 8.46 15.64
C THR A 16 4.91 7.90 14.41
N LEU A 17 6.16 7.43 14.53
CA LEU A 17 6.91 6.85 13.41
C LEU A 17 6.56 5.37 13.15
N ALA A 18 6.00 4.67 14.14
CA ALA A 18 5.70 3.24 14.03
C ALA A 18 4.39 2.94 13.29
N SER A 19 3.64 3.96 12.86
CA SER A 19 2.29 3.80 12.30
C SER A 19 2.21 3.93 10.78
N ALA A 20 3.34 3.97 10.06
CA ALA A 20 3.32 3.99 8.60
C ALA A 20 3.04 2.57 8.07
N ILE A 21 1.85 2.35 7.52
CA ILE A 21 1.53 1.12 6.79
C ILE A 21 2.47 1.00 5.59
N SER A 22 3.19 -0.12 5.53
CA SER A 22 4.10 -0.43 4.44
C SER A 22 3.30 -0.94 3.24
N TYR A 23 2.97 -0.04 2.31
CA TYR A 23 2.35 -0.43 1.05
C TYR A 23 3.38 -0.91 0.02
N PRO A 24 3.10 -1.97 -0.74
CA PRO A 24 3.91 -2.37 -1.88
C PRO A 24 4.06 -1.24 -2.90
N LYS A 25 5.21 -1.19 -3.58
CA LYS A 25 5.40 -0.28 -4.71
C LYS A 25 4.50 -0.69 -5.87
N LEU A 26 3.81 0.28 -6.47
CA LEU A 26 3.00 0.07 -7.66
C LEU A 26 3.92 -0.14 -8.88
N THR A 27 3.94 -1.35 -9.42
CA THR A 27 4.72 -1.70 -10.64
C THR A 27 3.85 -1.81 -11.90
N GLY A 28 2.56 -1.53 -11.78
CA GLY A 28 1.53 -1.71 -12.80
C GLY A 28 0.14 -1.46 -12.19
N ARG A 29 -0.92 -1.92 -12.87
CA ARG A 29 -2.31 -1.80 -12.35
C ARG A 29 -2.66 -2.95 -11.40
N VAL A 30 -1.91 -4.04 -11.41
CA VAL A 30 -2.05 -5.15 -10.46
C VAL A 30 -0.74 -5.41 -9.72
N VAL A 31 -0.78 -5.41 -8.38
CA VAL A 31 0.31 -5.86 -7.51
C VAL A 31 -0.21 -6.91 -6.52
N ASP A 32 0.09 -8.17 -6.79
CA ASP A 32 -0.34 -9.29 -5.94
C ASP A 32 0.71 -9.66 -4.88
N ASP A 33 0.89 -8.83 -3.86
CA ASP A 33 1.84 -9.11 -2.77
C ASP A 33 1.35 -10.24 -1.85
N ALA A 34 0.03 -10.41 -1.72
CA ALA A 34 -0.57 -11.50 -0.97
C ALA A 34 -0.47 -12.87 -1.68
N LYS A 35 -0.15 -12.90 -2.99
CA LYS A 35 -0.02 -14.10 -3.83
C LYS A 35 -1.31 -14.93 -3.91
N ILE A 36 -2.44 -14.25 -4.08
CA ILE A 36 -3.77 -14.88 -4.12
C ILE A 36 -4.31 -15.08 -5.54
N PHE A 37 -3.70 -14.44 -6.55
CA PHE A 37 -4.09 -14.58 -7.95
C PHE A 37 -3.22 -15.58 -8.70
N SER A 38 -3.82 -16.27 -9.67
CA SER A 38 -3.04 -16.98 -10.67
C SER A 38 -2.42 -15.98 -11.65
N LYS A 39 -1.35 -16.37 -12.35
CA LYS A 39 -0.75 -15.52 -13.40
C LYS A 39 -1.69 -15.21 -14.56
N SER A 40 -2.67 -16.07 -14.81
CA SER A 40 -3.69 -15.81 -15.82
C SER A 40 -4.67 -14.72 -15.34
N ASP A 41 -5.07 -14.78 -14.07
CA ASP A 41 -5.99 -13.82 -13.49
C ASP A 41 -5.35 -12.44 -13.35
N GLU A 42 -4.08 -12.36 -12.93
CA GLU A 42 -3.31 -11.10 -12.93
C GLU A 42 -3.36 -10.42 -14.29
N ARG A 43 -3.07 -11.16 -15.38
CA ARG A 43 -3.07 -10.62 -16.75
C ARG A 43 -4.47 -10.19 -17.20
N LYS A 44 -5.49 -10.96 -16.85
CA LYS A 44 -6.88 -10.62 -17.17
C LYS A 44 -7.31 -9.34 -16.45
N LEU A 45 -7.01 -9.21 -15.16
CA LEU A 45 -7.25 -8.00 -14.37
C LEU A 45 -6.50 -6.80 -14.95
N GLU A 46 -5.22 -6.95 -15.27
CA GLU A 46 -4.42 -5.87 -15.88
C GLU A 46 -5.08 -5.37 -17.18
N SER A 47 -5.53 -6.28 -18.06
CA SER A 47 -6.22 -5.92 -19.30
C SER A 47 -7.54 -5.18 -19.06
N ILE A 48 -8.31 -5.56 -18.04
CA ILE A 48 -9.55 -4.87 -17.68
C ILE A 48 -9.24 -3.45 -17.21
N LEU A 49 -8.24 -3.29 -16.35
CA LEU A 49 -7.87 -1.99 -15.78
C LEU A 49 -7.27 -1.05 -16.85
N VAL A 50 -6.49 -1.59 -17.79
CA VAL A 50 -6.04 -0.84 -18.98
C VAL A 50 -7.23 -0.37 -19.81
N GLY A 51 -8.22 -1.24 -20.03
CA GLY A 51 -9.43 -0.90 -20.78
C GLY A 51 -10.28 0.16 -20.09
N LEU A 52 -10.37 0.12 -18.76
CA LEU A 52 -11.04 1.13 -17.96
C LEU A 52 -10.37 2.49 -18.12
N GLU A 53 -9.05 2.54 -17.94
CA GLU A 53 -8.28 3.79 -18.10
C GLU A 53 -8.42 4.36 -19.51
N SER A 54 -8.34 3.50 -20.53
CA SER A 54 -8.47 3.92 -21.93
C SER A 54 -9.86 4.44 -22.30
N SER A 55 -10.92 4.00 -21.60
CA SER A 55 -12.31 4.35 -21.92
C SER A 55 -12.90 5.46 -21.05
N SER A 56 -12.30 5.72 -19.88
CA SER A 56 -12.86 6.64 -18.89
C SER A 56 -11.87 7.66 -18.32
N ASP A 57 -10.59 7.60 -18.71
CA ASP A 57 -9.50 8.41 -18.14
C ASP A 57 -9.31 8.20 -16.62
N ILE A 58 -9.92 7.13 -16.06
CA ILE A 58 -9.78 6.73 -14.67
C ILE A 58 -8.74 5.63 -14.56
N GLN A 59 -7.68 5.91 -13.81
CA GLN A 59 -6.70 4.89 -13.43
C GLN A 59 -7.15 4.18 -12.16
N ALA A 60 -7.42 2.88 -12.27
CA ALA A 60 -7.68 2.00 -11.14
C ALA A 60 -6.53 1.01 -10.95
N VAL A 61 -6.11 0.83 -9.70
CA VAL A 61 -5.00 -0.06 -9.31
C VAL A 61 -5.48 -1.01 -8.22
N VAL A 62 -5.16 -2.29 -8.36
CA VAL A 62 -5.47 -3.35 -7.39
C VAL A 62 -4.18 -3.82 -6.74
N VAL A 63 -4.12 -3.69 -5.41
CA VAL A 63 -3.04 -4.22 -4.60
C VAL A 63 -3.62 -5.21 -3.60
N THR A 64 -3.06 -6.41 -3.53
CA THR A 64 -3.37 -7.37 -2.47
C THR A 64 -2.29 -7.29 -1.41
N VAL A 65 -2.70 -7.21 -0.14
CA VAL A 65 -1.80 -7.30 1.02
C VAL A 65 -2.36 -8.31 2.00
N LYS A 66 -1.50 -8.99 2.77
CA LYS A 66 -1.95 -10.00 3.73
C LYS A 66 -2.72 -9.40 4.92
N SER A 67 -2.41 -8.16 5.27
CA SER A 67 -2.98 -7.45 6.43
C SER A 67 -2.78 -5.94 6.23
N LEU A 68 -3.64 -5.14 6.87
CA LEU A 68 -3.58 -3.68 6.92
C LEU A 68 -2.99 -3.23 8.26
#